data_AF-A0A2N6BPP0-F1
#
_entry.id   AF-A0A2N6BPP0-F1
#
_cell.length_a   1.000
_cell.length_b   1.000
_cell.length_c   1.000
_cell.angle_alpha   90.00
_cell.angle_beta   90.00
_cell.angle_gamma   90.00
#
_symmetry.space_group_name_H-M   'P 1'
#
loop_
_entity.id
_entity.type
_entity.pdbx_description
1 polymer ?
#
loop_
_entity_poly.entity_id
_entity_poly.type
_entity_poly.pdbx_seq_one_letter_code
_entity_poly.pdbx_strand_id
1 'polypeptide(L)'
;MDYEWTTVLSDGLPIVDAGTDDNGSRNIVGTTEYPAAFIYNDGTYLYFRLRLDSDPSAPQPTPGDELDSFGWGVEINIDSELGTYEWLVMVEGIGDEYVELQQNTYTDPNNYNDFGELSEVTVSSYPVVLGSNVRIIYTTPNVGKKGPGDYFIDWKIPLSDLTSSAPGFPSFTEETLFNLAFGSSSNTHSLNTDIAGAGGFSDPIDFSGNTPVDGVVYFVTDLTGTTTTTSAYASDYIYVMVSDADRNDYPTSLETLEVTLTTSTGDSLEVTLTETGIDTGVFTGQAPSAYNATANTADLMLQVISGSTVDASYTEYTAPAVTATRVAPQLTVQNPLTVAKTVSPATALPGSAVTYTVTITNHAQGAAAVTDIVDTLPASFSYVAGSTAGLTTNDPAISYPALTWSTSAYPILGYSTATLSFKASAAGARGSVHTNSIAVSGNNFAPLSITGVAPVTIIGPLVTITKEVDLTTALPGDTLTYTITIENIGTATAAFSIILDSAPAETEYLAGTMRAGGAAADYASAEPLTDAEDGYEALTLIPEPLTAKATAGQVEVVVENLAAGSVVKSFFQVVVK
;
A
#
# COMPACT_ATOMS: atom_id res chain seq x y z
N MET A 1 -5.59 12.70 -52.33
CA MET A 1 -4.40 11.90 -51.98
C MET A 1 -4.94 10.70 -51.22
N ASP A 2 -4.51 9.47 -51.54
CA ASP A 2 -5.11 8.25 -50.94
C ASP A 2 -4.24 7.65 -49.82
N TYR A 3 -3.25 8.39 -49.30
CA TYR A 3 -2.29 7.91 -48.28
C TYR A 3 -2.67 8.28 -46.84
N GLU A 4 -3.77 9.00 -46.63
CA GLU A 4 -4.12 9.56 -45.32
C GLU A 4 -5.33 8.89 -44.67
N TRP A 5 -5.89 7.84 -45.31
CA TRP A 5 -7.04 7.11 -44.78
C TRP A 5 -6.62 6.12 -43.68
N THR A 6 -7.35 6.15 -42.57
CA THR A 6 -7.27 5.14 -41.52
C THR A 6 -8.32 4.07 -41.76
N THR A 7 -7.90 2.81 -41.78
CA THR A 7 -8.83 1.67 -41.89
C THR A 7 -9.67 1.59 -40.62
N VAL A 8 -10.99 1.47 -40.78
CA VAL A 8 -11.88 1.23 -39.63
C VAL A 8 -11.80 -0.24 -39.25
N LEU A 9 -11.60 -0.50 -37.96
CA LEU A 9 -11.42 -1.84 -37.42
C LEU A 9 -12.64 -2.30 -36.61
N SER A 10 -12.82 -3.60 -36.53
CA SER A 10 -13.74 -4.29 -35.64
C SER A 10 -13.02 -5.52 -35.12
N ASP A 11 -12.93 -5.66 -33.79
CA ASP A 11 -12.12 -6.66 -33.09
C ASP A 11 -10.63 -6.61 -33.50
N GLY A 12 -10.09 -5.41 -33.68
CA GLY A 12 -8.70 -5.19 -34.12
C GLY A 12 -8.41 -5.65 -35.56
N LEU A 13 -9.42 -6.05 -36.32
CA LEU A 13 -9.32 -6.46 -37.72
C LEU A 13 -10.04 -5.46 -38.63
N PRO A 14 -9.57 -5.24 -39.87
CA PRO A 14 -10.28 -4.41 -40.83
C PRO A 14 -11.75 -4.83 -40.99
N ILE A 15 -12.66 -3.86 -41.05
CA ILE A 15 -14.04 -4.14 -41.45
C ILE A 15 -14.03 -4.67 -42.88
N VAL A 16 -14.68 -5.82 -43.07
CA VAL A 16 -14.76 -6.55 -44.34
C VAL A 16 -16.19 -6.90 -44.68
N ASP A 17 -16.44 -7.15 -45.95
CA ASP A 17 -17.70 -7.67 -46.42
C ASP A 17 -17.44 -8.70 -47.54
N ALA A 18 -17.96 -9.91 -47.36
CA ALA A 18 -17.71 -11.01 -48.29
C ALA A 18 -18.33 -10.78 -49.68
N GLY A 19 -19.22 -9.79 -49.84
CA GLY A 19 -19.76 -9.30 -51.10
C GLY A 19 -20.75 -10.27 -51.76
N THR A 20 -21.57 -10.97 -50.96
CA THR A 20 -22.49 -12.01 -51.47
C THR A 20 -23.97 -11.80 -51.12
N ASP A 21 -24.23 -10.87 -50.23
CA ASP A 21 -25.46 -10.40 -49.58
C ASP A 21 -26.33 -9.65 -50.57
N ASP A 22 -25.75 -8.72 -51.35
CA ASP A 22 -26.53 -7.81 -52.17
C ASP A 22 -26.02 -7.65 -53.61
N ASN A 23 -26.69 -6.83 -54.43
CA ASN A 23 -26.41 -6.68 -55.86
C ASN A 23 -26.30 -5.19 -56.25
N GLY A 24 -25.30 -4.88 -57.09
CA GLY A 24 -25.14 -3.56 -57.70
C GLY A 24 -24.33 -2.60 -56.82
N SER A 25 -24.59 -1.31 -56.95
CA SER A 25 -23.84 -0.22 -56.30
C SER A 25 -24.07 -0.10 -54.79
N ARG A 26 -25.07 -0.79 -54.25
CA ARG A 26 -25.32 -0.89 -52.81
C ARG A 26 -24.58 -2.03 -52.11
N ASN A 27 -24.01 -2.97 -52.87
CA ASN A 27 -23.28 -4.11 -52.34
C ASN A 27 -21.90 -3.65 -51.84
N ILE A 28 -21.71 -3.66 -50.53
CA ILE A 28 -20.46 -3.36 -49.86
C ILE A 28 -19.54 -4.56 -50.00
N VAL A 29 -18.25 -4.31 -50.20
CA VAL A 29 -17.27 -5.39 -50.42
C VAL A 29 -15.98 -5.08 -49.70
N GLY A 30 -15.28 -6.10 -49.22
CA GLY A 30 -13.98 -5.94 -48.59
C GLY A 30 -13.35 -7.24 -48.16
N THR A 31 -12.03 -7.23 -48.02
CA THR A 31 -11.26 -8.32 -47.40
C THR A 31 -10.25 -7.72 -46.42
N THR A 32 -9.62 -8.55 -45.60
CA THR A 32 -8.61 -8.08 -44.64
C THR A 32 -7.45 -7.36 -45.33
N GLU A 33 -7.09 -7.76 -46.56
CA GLU A 33 -6.06 -7.07 -47.35
C GLU A 33 -6.60 -5.81 -48.05
N TYR A 34 -7.91 -5.76 -48.28
CA TYR A 34 -8.60 -4.74 -49.07
C TYR A 34 -9.89 -4.30 -48.35
N PRO A 35 -9.77 -3.50 -47.27
CA PRO A 35 -10.88 -3.21 -46.36
C PRO A 35 -12.09 -2.54 -47.00
N ALA A 36 -13.24 -2.68 -46.35
CA ALA A 36 -14.51 -2.11 -46.80
C ALA A 36 -14.66 -0.62 -46.43
N ALA A 37 -14.21 -0.22 -45.24
CA ALA A 37 -14.50 1.10 -44.67
C ALA A 37 -13.24 1.83 -44.15
N PHE A 38 -13.22 3.14 -44.34
CA PHE A 38 -12.12 4.01 -43.92
C PHE A 38 -12.64 5.37 -43.42
N ILE A 39 -11.86 5.99 -42.55
CA ILE A 39 -12.08 7.35 -42.05
C ILE A 39 -10.84 8.21 -42.24
N TYR A 40 -11.03 9.51 -42.41
CA TYR A 40 -9.95 10.48 -42.40
C TYR A 40 -10.45 11.80 -41.81
N ASN A 41 -9.57 12.53 -41.14
CA ASN A 41 -9.86 13.85 -40.57
C ASN A 41 -8.71 14.82 -40.88
N ASP A 42 -9.03 15.98 -41.45
CA ASP A 42 -8.07 17.04 -41.79
C ASP A 42 -8.10 18.25 -40.81
N GLY A 43 -8.87 18.15 -39.72
CA GLY A 43 -9.11 19.21 -38.74
C GLY A 43 -10.20 20.21 -39.15
N THR A 44 -10.78 20.07 -40.35
CA THR A 44 -11.93 20.88 -40.81
C THR A 44 -13.13 20.01 -41.16
N TYR A 45 -12.89 18.87 -41.80
CA TYR A 45 -13.89 17.91 -42.25
C TYR A 45 -13.58 16.52 -41.73
N LEU A 46 -14.66 15.78 -41.45
CA LEU A 46 -14.61 14.34 -41.27
C LEU A 46 -14.96 13.68 -42.61
N TYR A 47 -14.11 12.77 -43.07
CA TYR A 47 -14.23 12.08 -44.33
C TYR A 47 -14.51 10.60 -44.09
N PHE A 48 -15.41 10.05 -44.89
CA PHE A 48 -15.79 8.66 -44.87
C PHE A 48 -15.57 8.06 -46.25
N ARG A 49 -15.16 6.80 -46.29
CA ARG A 49 -14.99 6.05 -47.52
C ARG A 49 -15.53 4.64 -47.35
N LEU A 50 -16.32 4.21 -48.33
CA LEU A 50 -16.91 2.89 -48.39
C LEU A 50 -16.59 2.23 -49.74
N ARG A 51 -16.28 0.94 -49.72
CA ARG A 51 -15.97 0.14 -50.91
C ARG A 51 -17.20 -0.64 -51.39
N LEU A 52 -17.50 -0.51 -52.66
CA LEU A 52 -18.70 -1.02 -53.32
C LEU A 52 -18.33 -1.95 -54.48
N ASP A 53 -19.15 -2.96 -54.74
CA ASP A 53 -18.98 -3.94 -55.84
C ASP A 53 -19.23 -3.32 -57.23
N SER A 54 -19.86 -2.14 -57.31
CA SER A 54 -20.23 -1.51 -58.58
C SER A 54 -20.25 0.01 -58.50
N ASP A 55 -20.22 0.66 -59.66
CA ASP A 55 -20.26 2.13 -59.82
C ASP A 55 -21.58 2.69 -59.25
N PRO A 56 -21.54 3.57 -58.25
CA PRO A 56 -22.72 4.19 -57.66
C PRO A 56 -23.24 5.41 -58.44
N SER A 57 -22.68 5.73 -59.60
CA SER A 57 -23.16 6.83 -60.45
C SER A 57 -24.50 6.48 -61.12
N ALA A 58 -25.37 7.47 -61.27
CA ALA A 58 -26.60 7.31 -62.04
C ALA A 58 -26.30 6.82 -63.47
N PRO A 59 -27.10 5.91 -64.06
CA PRO A 59 -26.82 5.38 -65.39
C PRO A 59 -26.84 6.45 -66.49
N GLN A 60 -27.55 7.56 -66.26
CA GLN A 60 -27.65 8.73 -67.12
C GLN A 60 -27.62 10.00 -66.25
N PRO A 61 -26.42 10.48 -65.85
CA PRO A 61 -26.31 11.55 -64.87
C PRO A 61 -26.82 12.88 -65.44
N THR A 62 -27.74 13.51 -64.72
CA THR A 62 -28.15 14.91 -64.93
C THR A 62 -27.87 15.72 -63.67
N PRO A 63 -27.74 17.05 -63.74
CA PRO A 63 -27.53 17.85 -62.53
C PRO A 63 -28.67 17.63 -61.51
N GLY A 64 -28.36 17.12 -60.32
CA GLY A 64 -29.31 16.71 -59.28
C GLY A 64 -29.79 15.25 -59.33
N ASP A 65 -29.28 14.44 -60.26
CA ASP A 65 -29.47 12.98 -60.37
C ASP A 65 -28.10 12.37 -60.76
N GLU A 66 -27.06 12.60 -59.94
CA GLU A 66 -25.70 12.13 -60.15
C GLU A 66 -25.44 10.69 -59.70
N LEU A 67 -26.23 10.15 -58.77
CA LEU A 67 -26.06 8.85 -58.11
C LEU A 67 -27.18 7.86 -58.45
N ASP A 68 -26.88 6.56 -58.35
CA ASP A 68 -27.91 5.51 -58.33
C ASP A 68 -28.87 5.74 -57.15
N SER A 69 -30.13 5.34 -57.30
CA SER A 69 -31.19 5.56 -56.30
C SER A 69 -31.08 4.67 -55.05
N PHE A 70 -29.97 4.84 -54.33
CA PHE A 70 -29.61 4.24 -53.05
C PHE A 70 -28.95 5.28 -52.14
N GLY A 71 -28.81 4.94 -50.86
CA GLY A 71 -28.01 5.71 -49.91
C GLY A 71 -26.82 4.89 -49.42
N TRP A 72 -25.75 5.58 -49.06
CA TRP A 72 -24.59 5.01 -48.37
C TRP A 72 -24.28 5.87 -47.18
N GLY A 73 -23.96 5.28 -46.04
CA GLY A 73 -23.75 6.08 -44.85
C GLY A 73 -23.06 5.37 -43.71
N VAL A 74 -23.02 6.09 -42.61
CA VAL A 74 -22.36 5.68 -41.38
C VAL A 74 -23.18 6.16 -40.19
N GLU A 75 -23.46 5.24 -39.27
CA GLU A 75 -23.96 5.52 -37.93
C GLU A 75 -22.77 5.75 -37.00
N ILE A 76 -22.87 6.75 -36.11
CA ILE A 76 -21.84 7.14 -35.15
C ILE A 76 -22.42 7.05 -33.74
N ASN A 77 -21.79 6.22 -32.90
CA ASN A 77 -22.09 6.08 -31.48
C ASN A 77 -21.01 6.76 -30.64
N ILE A 78 -21.39 7.59 -29.67
CA ILE A 78 -20.50 8.46 -28.90
C ILE A 78 -20.63 8.34 -27.39
N ASP A 79 -21.55 7.54 -26.88
CA ASP A 79 -21.82 7.44 -25.45
C ASP A 79 -21.62 6.02 -24.88
N SER A 80 -20.90 5.18 -25.62
CA SER A 80 -20.49 3.80 -25.26
C SER A 80 -21.64 2.82 -25.05
N GLU A 81 -22.89 3.25 -25.21
CA GLU A 81 -24.05 2.35 -25.23
C GLU A 81 -24.13 1.68 -26.62
N LEU A 82 -23.48 0.53 -26.77
CA LEU A 82 -23.32 -0.18 -28.05
C LEU A 82 -24.64 -0.62 -28.72
N GLY A 83 -25.80 -0.34 -28.12
CA GLY A 83 -27.13 -0.62 -28.63
C GLY A 83 -27.82 0.54 -29.36
N THR A 84 -27.23 1.74 -29.40
CA THR A 84 -27.79 2.93 -30.09
C THR A 84 -26.73 3.64 -30.94
N TYR A 85 -27.19 4.58 -31.76
CA TYR A 85 -26.35 5.56 -32.44
C TYR A 85 -26.94 6.96 -32.24
N GLU A 86 -26.09 7.98 -32.20
CA GLU A 86 -26.54 9.36 -31.99
C GLU A 86 -26.58 10.13 -33.31
N TRP A 87 -25.74 9.75 -34.27
CA TRP A 87 -25.64 10.43 -35.56
C TRP A 87 -25.67 9.46 -36.74
N LEU A 88 -26.39 9.82 -37.79
CA LEU A 88 -26.36 9.16 -39.08
C LEU A 88 -25.86 10.15 -40.13
N VAL A 89 -24.83 9.76 -40.88
CA VAL A 89 -24.34 10.54 -42.03
C VAL A 89 -24.61 9.75 -43.30
N MET A 90 -25.45 10.28 -44.18
CA MET A 90 -25.84 9.64 -45.43
C MET A 90 -25.40 10.46 -46.63
N VAL A 91 -24.86 9.80 -47.65
CA VAL A 91 -24.86 10.30 -49.03
C VAL A 91 -26.02 9.65 -49.78
N GLU A 92 -26.94 10.48 -50.26
CA GLU A 92 -28.24 10.06 -50.76
C GLU A 92 -28.33 10.25 -52.28
N GLY A 93 -28.61 9.17 -53.01
CA GLY A 93 -29.04 9.19 -54.41
C GLY A 93 -30.56 9.05 -54.60
N ILE A 94 -31.34 9.10 -53.51
CA ILE A 94 -32.79 8.85 -53.51
C ILE A 94 -33.54 10.19 -53.49
N GLY A 95 -34.16 10.56 -54.62
CA GLY A 95 -34.89 11.82 -54.70
C GLY A 95 -33.93 12.98 -54.96
N ASP A 96 -33.99 14.03 -54.15
CA ASP A 96 -33.01 15.11 -54.24
C ASP A 96 -31.69 14.65 -53.57
N GLU A 97 -30.56 14.79 -54.25
CA GLU A 97 -29.29 14.22 -53.78
C GLU A 97 -28.56 15.13 -52.78
N TYR A 98 -28.40 14.64 -51.55
CA TYR A 98 -27.70 15.33 -50.47
C TYR A 98 -26.69 14.44 -49.74
N VAL A 99 -25.68 15.07 -49.16
CA VAL A 99 -24.97 14.55 -47.98
C VAL A 99 -25.65 15.13 -46.76
N GLU A 100 -26.33 14.29 -45.99
CA GLU A 100 -27.09 14.68 -44.81
C GLU A 100 -26.43 14.19 -43.52
N LEU A 101 -26.36 15.08 -42.54
CA LEU A 101 -26.13 14.73 -41.14
C LEU A 101 -27.48 14.75 -40.44
N GLN A 102 -27.85 13.62 -39.89
CA GLN A 102 -29.09 13.43 -39.18
C GLN A 102 -28.77 12.97 -37.76
N GLN A 103 -29.63 13.33 -36.83
CA GLN A 103 -29.53 12.99 -35.43
C GLN A 103 -30.62 11.98 -35.08
N ASN A 104 -30.24 10.92 -34.36
CA ASN A 104 -31.20 10.03 -33.75
C ASN A 104 -31.62 10.59 -32.39
N THR A 105 -32.93 10.76 -32.18
CA THR A 105 -33.48 11.21 -30.90
C THR A 105 -34.28 10.12 -30.18
N TYR A 106 -34.30 8.92 -30.76
CA TYR A 106 -34.94 7.74 -30.22
C TYR A 106 -33.94 6.95 -29.36
N THR A 107 -34.42 6.44 -28.23
CA THR A 107 -33.66 5.59 -27.31
C THR A 107 -34.47 4.32 -27.08
N ASP A 108 -34.33 3.29 -27.94
CA ASP A 108 -34.77 1.93 -27.58
C ASP A 108 -33.57 1.10 -27.13
N PRO A 109 -33.41 0.86 -25.83
CA PRO A 109 -32.24 0.19 -25.27
C PRO A 109 -32.17 -1.32 -25.56
N ASN A 110 -32.88 -1.87 -26.56
CA ASN A 110 -33.06 -3.32 -26.72
C ASN A 110 -32.68 -3.92 -28.07
N ASN A 111 -31.98 -3.25 -28.99
CA ASN A 111 -31.62 -3.90 -30.26
C ASN A 111 -30.30 -3.45 -30.88
N TYR A 112 -29.23 -4.17 -30.54
CA TYR A 112 -27.86 -4.06 -31.08
C TYR A 112 -27.74 -4.11 -32.62
N ASN A 113 -28.81 -4.46 -33.34
CA ASN A 113 -28.81 -4.66 -34.81
C ASN A 113 -29.98 -3.97 -35.53
N ASP A 114 -30.64 -2.97 -34.93
CA ASP A 114 -31.67 -2.20 -35.66
C ASP A 114 -31.08 -1.06 -36.48
N PHE A 115 -30.15 -1.37 -37.38
CA PHE A 115 -29.67 -0.41 -38.40
C PHE A 115 -30.84 0.20 -39.23
N GLY A 116 -32.03 -0.43 -39.19
CA GLY A 116 -33.26 0.06 -39.78
C GLY A 116 -33.95 1.20 -39.01
N GLU A 117 -33.46 1.56 -37.82
CA GLU A 117 -33.97 2.63 -36.98
C GLU A 117 -33.86 3.99 -37.68
N LEU A 118 -34.98 4.71 -37.73
CA LEU A 118 -35.06 5.97 -38.45
C LEU A 118 -34.39 7.08 -37.64
N SER A 119 -33.48 7.80 -38.28
CA SER A 119 -33.07 9.12 -37.81
C SER A 119 -34.29 10.06 -37.80
N GLU A 120 -34.36 10.96 -36.83
CA GLU A 120 -35.56 11.76 -36.59
C GLU A 120 -35.37 13.25 -36.96
N VAL A 121 -34.14 13.75 -36.94
CA VAL A 121 -33.85 15.18 -37.10
C VAL A 121 -32.67 15.41 -38.05
N THR A 122 -32.93 15.96 -39.23
CA THR A 122 -31.86 16.48 -40.10
C THR A 122 -31.21 17.72 -39.47
N VAL A 123 -29.90 17.66 -39.28
CA VAL A 123 -29.08 18.74 -38.69
C VAL A 123 -28.47 19.61 -39.77
N SER A 124 -27.96 19.00 -40.84
CA SER A 124 -27.42 19.72 -41.99
C SER A 124 -27.57 18.90 -43.27
N SER A 125 -27.85 19.58 -44.38
CA SER A 125 -27.95 18.97 -45.71
C SER A 125 -27.07 19.73 -46.71
N TYR A 126 -26.25 19.00 -47.46
CA TYR A 126 -25.33 19.55 -48.46
C TYR A 126 -25.60 18.91 -49.82
N PRO A 127 -25.98 19.67 -50.88
CA PRO A 127 -26.22 19.07 -52.20
C PRO A 127 -25.03 18.24 -52.66
N VAL A 128 -25.29 17.08 -53.26
CA VAL A 128 -24.22 16.25 -53.84
C VAL A 128 -23.52 17.01 -54.96
N VAL A 129 -22.21 17.17 -54.84
CA VAL A 129 -21.35 17.75 -55.88
C VAL A 129 -20.16 16.83 -56.07
N LEU A 130 -20.22 16.02 -57.14
CA LEU A 130 -19.15 15.11 -57.51
C LEU A 130 -17.81 15.86 -57.71
N GLY A 131 -16.77 15.34 -57.07
CA GLY A 131 -15.44 15.95 -57.02
C GLY A 131 -15.24 17.01 -55.94
N SER A 132 -16.26 17.32 -55.12
CA SER A 132 -16.21 18.29 -54.03
C SER A 132 -16.49 17.66 -52.65
N ASN A 133 -17.76 17.42 -52.34
CA ASN A 133 -18.21 16.78 -51.09
C ASN A 133 -18.51 15.29 -51.26
N VAL A 134 -18.64 14.81 -52.50
CA VAL A 134 -18.73 13.38 -52.83
C VAL A 134 -17.73 13.05 -53.94
N ARG A 135 -17.10 11.89 -53.89
CA ARG A 135 -16.18 11.42 -54.93
C ARG A 135 -16.36 9.92 -55.17
N ILE A 136 -16.38 9.52 -56.44
CA ILE A 136 -16.41 8.11 -56.86
C ILE A 136 -15.06 7.76 -57.48
N ILE A 137 -14.48 6.63 -57.07
CA ILE A 137 -13.14 6.21 -57.49
C ILE A 137 -13.15 4.73 -57.85
N TYR A 138 -12.81 4.40 -59.09
CA TYR A 138 -12.55 3.00 -59.46
C TYR A 138 -11.32 2.46 -58.70
N THR A 139 -11.42 1.27 -58.11
CA THR A 139 -10.34 0.67 -57.32
C THR A 139 -10.01 -0.76 -57.75
N THR A 140 -8.77 -1.18 -57.50
CA THR A 140 -8.27 -2.53 -57.81
C THR A 140 -7.51 -3.09 -56.61
N PRO A 141 -7.52 -4.41 -56.38
CA PRO A 141 -8.17 -5.46 -57.18
C PRO A 141 -9.69 -5.45 -57.02
N ASN A 142 -10.41 -6.07 -57.95
CA ASN A 142 -11.85 -6.35 -57.77
C ASN A 142 -12.00 -7.47 -56.73
N VAL A 143 -12.42 -7.13 -55.51
CA VAL A 143 -12.73 -8.11 -54.46
C VAL A 143 -14.22 -8.44 -54.40
N GLY A 144 -15.06 -7.52 -54.90
CA GLY A 144 -16.45 -7.77 -55.20
C GLY A 144 -16.60 -8.84 -56.27
N LYS A 145 -17.54 -9.77 -56.04
CA LYS A 145 -17.67 -10.98 -56.87
C LYS A 145 -18.78 -10.85 -57.91
N LYS A 146 -19.56 -9.76 -57.92
CA LYS A 146 -20.74 -9.63 -58.78
C LYS A 146 -20.64 -8.47 -59.78
N GLY A 147 -19.85 -7.44 -59.50
CA GLY A 147 -19.67 -6.31 -60.41
C GLY A 147 -18.44 -6.37 -61.32
N PRO A 148 -18.34 -5.45 -62.30
CA PRO A 148 -17.23 -5.38 -63.25
C PRO A 148 -15.91 -4.89 -62.61
N GLY A 149 -15.97 -4.34 -61.40
CA GLY A 149 -14.86 -3.84 -60.59
C GLY A 149 -15.39 -3.06 -59.40
N ASP A 150 -14.56 -2.95 -58.36
CA ASP A 150 -14.93 -2.22 -57.15
C ASP A 150 -14.79 -0.71 -57.33
N TYR A 151 -15.55 0.03 -56.53
CA TYR A 151 -15.49 1.49 -56.45
C TYR A 151 -15.43 1.93 -54.99
N PHE A 152 -14.72 3.01 -54.71
CA PHE A 152 -14.91 3.77 -53.49
C PHE A 152 -15.91 4.89 -53.73
N ILE A 153 -16.82 5.06 -52.77
CA ILE A 153 -17.56 6.30 -52.58
C ILE A 153 -16.98 7.01 -51.36
N ASP A 154 -16.52 8.24 -51.56
CA ASP A 154 -16.02 9.12 -50.50
C ASP A 154 -17.04 10.23 -50.28
N TRP A 155 -17.34 10.56 -49.03
CA TRP A 155 -18.10 11.76 -48.67
C TRP A 155 -17.52 12.44 -47.44
N LYS A 156 -17.95 13.67 -47.17
CA LYS A 156 -17.46 14.43 -46.01
C LYS A 156 -18.51 15.34 -45.41
N ILE A 157 -18.37 15.61 -44.12
CA ILE A 157 -19.15 16.61 -43.37
C ILE A 157 -18.23 17.55 -42.59
N PRO A 158 -18.60 18.83 -42.39
CA PRO A 158 -17.86 19.72 -41.50
C PRO A 158 -17.86 19.19 -40.06
N LEU A 159 -16.69 19.21 -39.41
CA LEU A 159 -16.59 18.83 -37.99
C LEU A 159 -17.44 19.74 -37.09
N SER A 160 -17.62 21.01 -37.48
CA SER A 160 -18.44 21.97 -36.74
C SER A 160 -19.87 21.49 -36.52
N ASP A 161 -20.41 20.71 -37.45
CA ASP A 161 -21.80 20.30 -37.42
C ASP A 161 -22.02 19.27 -36.30
N LEU A 162 -21.05 18.37 -36.08
CA LEU A 162 -21.05 17.39 -34.99
C LEU A 162 -20.88 18.05 -33.61
N THR A 163 -20.14 19.16 -33.53
CA THR A 163 -19.90 19.88 -32.27
C THR A 163 -21.05 20.80 -31.82
N SER A 164 -22.11 20.94 -32.64
CA SER A 164 -23.18 21.94 -32.45
C SER A 164 -24.54 21.33 -32.07
N SER A 165 -24.56 20.34 -31.18
CA SER A 165 -25.80 19.64 -30.80
C SER A 165 -26.80 20.52 -30.03
N ALA A 166 -28.09 20.20 -30.18
CA ALA A 166 -29.17 20.87 -29.45
C ALA A 166 -29.04 20.64 -27.93
N PRO A 167 -29.51 21.58 -27.07
CA PRO A 167 -29.40 21.44 -25.62
C PRO A 167 -30.07 20.15 -25.11
N GLY A 168 -29.29 19.28 -24.45
CA GLY A 168 -29.77 18.02 -23.86
C GLY A 168 -29.25 16.74 -24.52
N PHE A 169 -28.41 16.84 -25.55
CA PHE A 169 -27.74 15.70 -26.18
C PHE A 169 -26.25 15.63 -25.86
N PRO A 170 -25.64 14.43 -25.88
CA PRO A 170 -24.20 14.30 -25.74
C PRO A 170 -23.50 15.13 -26.82
N SER A 171 -22.58 15.99 -26.39
CA SER A 171 -21.81 16.84 -27.28
C SER A 171 -20.61 16.07 -27.81
N PHE A 172 -20.49 15.96 -29.14
CA PHE A 172 -19.28 15.46 -29.80
C PHE A 172 -18.14 16.47 -29.52
N THR A 173 -17.19 16.12 -28.68
CA THR A 173 -16.01 16.95 -28.33
C THR A 173 -14.76 16.30 -28.87
N GLU A 174 -13.65 17.02 -29.08
CA GLU A 174 -12.39 16.41 -29.60
C GLU A 174 -11.84 15.24 -28.75
N GLU A 175 -12.28 15.09 -27.51
CA GLU A 175 -11.91 13.99 -26.59
C GLU A 175 -12.93 12.83 -26.60
N THR A 176 -14.02 12.95 -27.36
CA THR A 176 -15.06 11.93 -27.48
C THR A 176 -14.55 10.79 -28.33
N LEU A 177 -14.42 9.60 -27.73
CA LEU A 177 -14.27 8.36 -28.49
C LEU A 177 -15.60 7.99 -29.11
N PHE A 178 -15.56 7.43 -30.32
CA PHE A 178 -16.76 7.01 -31.01
C PHE A 178 -16.57 5.73 -31.80
N ASN A 179 -17.66 5.03 -32.02
CA ASN A 179 -17.72 3.83 -32.85
C ASN A 179 -18.49 4.12 -34.13
N LEU A 180 -18.19 3.39 -35.19
CA LEU A 180 -18.78 3.58 -36.52
C LEU A 180 -19.42 2.29 -37.03
N ALA A 181 -20.62 2.38 -37.62
CA ALA A 181 -21.21 1.30 -38.39
C ALA A 181 -21.51 1.80 -39.81
N PHE A 182 -20.93 1.16 -40.82
CA PHE A 182 -21.09 1.56 -42.22
C PHE A 182 -22.14 0.70 -42.91
N GLY A 183 -22.93 1.31 -43.80
CA GLY A 183 -23.94 0.57 -44.53
C GLY A 183 -24.44 1.26 -45.79
N SER A 184 -25.27 0.53 -46.51
CA SER A 184 -26.06 1.01 -47.64
C SER A 184 -27.54 0.84 -47.37
N SER A 185 -28.36 1.60 -48.10
CA SER A 185 -29.78 1.65 -47.85
C SER A 185 -30.61 1.97 -49.09
N SER A 186 -31.88 1.56 -49.03
CA SER A 186 -32.95 2.03 -49.90
C SER A 186 -33.84 3.10 -49.22
N ASN A 187 -33.41 3.58 -48.05
CA ASN A 187 -34.03 4.65 -47.26
C ASN A 187 -32.97 5.73 -46.97
N THR A 188 -33.38 6.99 -46.97
CA THR A 188 -32.51 8.14 -46.65
C THR A 188 -32.29 8.35 -45.15
N HIS A 189 -33.02 7.65 -44.29
CA HIS A 189 -33.02 7.86 -42.84
C HIS A 189 -32.60 6.64 -42.01
N SER A 190 -32.12 5.56 -42.64
CA SER A 190 -31.63 4.38 -41.91
C SER A 190 -30.74 3.50 -42.79
N LEU A 191 -29.90 2.64 -42.21
CA LEU A 191 -29.08 1.65 -42.91
C LEU A 191 -29.79 0.27 -42.92
N ASN A 192 -30.38 -0.14 -44.05
CA ASN A 192 -31.27 -1.32 -44.03
C ASN A 192 -31.04 -2.35 -45.13
N THR A 193 -29.99 -2.18 -45.93
CA THR A 193 -29.80 -2.97 -47.13
C THR A 193 -28.56 -3.84 -47.03
N ASP A 194 -27.39 -3.24 -46.84
CA ASP A 194 -26.12 -3.96 -46.69
C ASP A 194 -25.26 -3.29 -45.61
N ILE A 195 -24.78 -4.05 -44.63
CA ILE A 195 -24.05 -3.51 -43.47
C ILE A 195 -22.64 -4.09 -43.50
N ALA A 196 -21.63 -3.21 -43.51
CA ALA A 196 -20.24 -3.63 -43.54
C ALA A 196 -19.87 -4.39 -42.25
N GLY A 197 -19.09 -5.46 -42.38
CA GLY A 197 -18.70 -6.30 -41.24
C GLY A 197 -19.73 -7.37 -40.91
N ALA A 198 -19.69 -7.89 -39.68
CA ALA A 198 -20.66 -8.88 -39.21
C ALA A 198 -21.97 -8.25 -38.69
N GLY A 199 -22.26 -7.00 -39.10
CA GLY A 199 -23.41 -6.21 -38.65
C GLY A 199 -23.22 -5.61 -37.26
N GLY A 200 -22.12 -4.87 -37.02
CA GLY A 200 -21.83 -4.24 -35.72
C GLY A 200 -20.96 -2.99 -35.85
N PHE A 201 -20.83 -2.26 -34.74
CA PHE A 201 -19.97 -1.08 -34.63
C PHE A 201 -18.48 -1.42 -34.64
N SER A 202 -17.65 -0.45 -35.07
CA SER A 202 -16.20 -0.51 -35.04
C SER A 202 -15.64 -0.52 -33.61
N ASP A 203 -14.33 -0.77 -33.48
CA ASP A 203 -13.57 -0.45 -32.28
C ASP A 203 -13.71 1.08 -31.97
N PRO A 204 -13.64 1.51 -30.70
CA PRO A 204 -13.64 2.93 -30.35
C PRO A 204 -12.44 3.65 -30.96
N ILE A 205 -12.69 4.77 -31.64
CA ILE A 205 -11.65 5.60 -32.25
C ILE A 205 -11.75 7.05 -31.78
N ASP A 206 -10.61 7.72 -31.76
CA ASP A 206 -10.54 9.17 -31.61
C ASP A 206 -10.82 9.90 -32.94
N PHE A 207 -10.83 11.23 -32.91
CA PHE A 207 -11.06 12.06 -34.10
C PHE A 207 -10.01 11.90 -35.20
N SER A 208 -8.83 11.40 -34.87
CA SER A 208 -7.78 11.10 -35.84
C SER A 208 -7.91 9.69 -36.43
N GLY A 209 -8.90 8.92 -35.97
CA GLY A 209 -9.17 7.55 -36.38
C GLY A 209 -8.28 6.51 -35.68
N ASN A 210 -7.54 6.91 -34.64
CA ASN A 210 -6.68 6.00 -33.88
C ASN A 210 -7.43 5.49 -32.64
N THR A 211 -7.14 4.27 -32.20
CA THR A 211 -7.55 3.83 -30.87
C THR A 211 -6.70 4.57 -29.81
N PRO A 212 -7.26 4.96 -28.65
CA PRO A 212 -6.55 5.74 -27.64
C PRO A 212 -5.38 4.96 -27.02
N VAL A 213 -4.48 5.70 -26.35
CA VAL A 213 -3.37 5.15 -25.53
C VAL A 213 -3.54 5.62 -24.08
N ASP A 214 -4.60 5.16 -23.42
CA ASP A 214 -5.06 5.65 -22.12
C ASP A 214 -4.97 4.63 -20.99
N GLY A 215 -4.56 3.39 -21.29
CA GLY A 215 -4.38 2.34 -20.30
C GLY A 215 -3.46 2.75 -19.14
N VAL A 216 -3.89 2.43 -17.90
CA VAL A 216 -3.12 2.75 -16.68
C VAL A 216 -2.85 1.51 -15.85
N VAL A 217 -1.62 1.38 -15.36
CA VAL A 217 -1.16 0.25 -14.55
C VAL A 217 -0.88 0.67 -13.12
N TYR A 218 -1.33 -0.11 -12.14
CA TYR A 218 -1.03 0.08 -10.72
C TYR A 218 -0.77 -1.23 -10.00
N PHE A 219 0.01 -1.17 -8.92
CA PHE A 219 -0.03 -2.21 -7.90
C PHE A 219 -1.19 -1.97 -6.93
N VAL A 220 -1.84 -3.05 -6.51
CA VAL A 220 -3.01 -3.02 -5.61
C VAL A 220 -2.81 -3.97 -4.43
N THR A 221 -3.67 -3.90 -3.42
CA THR A 221 -3.54 -4.73 -2.21
C THR A 221 -4.13 -6.13 -2.35
N ASP A 222 -5.04 -6.33 -3.30
CA ASP A 222 -5.72 -7.60 -3.57
C ASP A 222 -6.39 -7.59 -4.96
N LEU A 223 -7.04 -8.70 -5.34
CA LEU A 223 -7.76 -8.85 -6.62
C LEU A 223 -9.04 -8.01 -6.74
N THR A 224 -9.44 -7.24 -5.72
CA THR A 224 -10.56 -6.30 -5.88
C THR A 224 -10.16 -5.03 -6.64
N GLY A 225 -8.85 -4.73 -6.70
CA GLY A 225 -8.35 -3.55 -7.41
C GLY A 225 -8.68 -2.20 -6.74
N THR A 226 -9.34 -2.19 -5.58
CA THR A 226 -9.91 -0.96 -4.99
C THR A 226 -8.90 -0.05 -4.31
N THR A 227 -7.77 -0.60 -3.86
CA THR A 227 -6.75 0.14 -3.09
C THR A 227 -5.39 -0.04 -3.73
N THR A 228 -4.77 1.05 -4.16
CA THR A 228 -3.41 1.04 -4.70
C THR A 228 -2.36 0.94 -3.59
N THR A 229 -1.20 0.38 -3.91
CA THR A 229 -0.07 0.26 -2.99
C THR A 229 1.26 0.51 -3.71
N THR A 230 2.26 0.94 -2.97
CA THR A 230 3.66 1.03 -3.43
C THR A 230 4.59 0.16 -2.58
N SER A 231 4.02 -0.74 -1.77
CA SER A 231 4.77 -1.69 -0.95
C SER A 231 4.13 -3.06 -0.88
N ALA A 232 4.98 -4.10 -0.83
CA ALA A 232 4.58 -5.49 -0.60
C ALA A 232 5.64 -6.18 0.27
N TYR A 233 5.35 -7.40 0.72
CA TYR A 233 6.30 -8.23 1.48
C TYR A 233 6.77 -9.41 0.64
N ALA A 234 8.03 -9.80 0.82
CA ALA A 234 8.55 -11.00 0.17
C ALA A 234 7.81 -12.25 0.66
N SER A 235 7.56 -13.21 -0.24
CA SER A 235 6.78 -14.42 0.02
C SER A 235 5.25 -14.22 0.11
N ASP A 236 4.75 -13.00 -0.14
CA ASP A 236 3.34 -12.73 -0.41
C ASP A 236 3.07 -12.67 -1.92
N TYR A 237 1.79 -12.62 -2.28
CA TYR A 237 1.39 -12.28 -3.64
C TYR A 237 1.57 -10.78 -3.90
N ILE A 238 2.03 -10.45 -5.10
CA ILE A 238 2.05 -9.10 -5.65
C ILE A 238 0.84 -8.97 -6.57
N TYR A 239 -0.05 -8.04 -6.26
CA TYR A 239 -1.27 -7.81 -7.05
C TYR A 239 -1.09 -6.61 -7.96
N VAL A 240 -1.60 -6.74 -9.18
CA VAL A 240 -1.49 -5.71 -10.22
C VAL A 240 -2.86 -5.49 -10.85
N MET A 241 -3.11 -4.25 -11.21
CA MET A 241 -4.33 -3.80 -11.87
C MET A 241 -3.96 -3.03 -13.14
N VAL A 242 -4.73 -3.27 -14.20
CA VAL A 242 -4.76 -2.44 -15.41
C VAL A 242 -6.18 -1.93 -15.59
N SER A 243 -6.34 -0.62 -15.80
CA SER A 243 -7.61 -0.02 -16.24
C SER A 243 -7.42 0.39 -17.68
N ASP A 244 -8.16 -0.23 -18.58
CA ASP A 244 -8.04 -0.05 -20.03
C ASP A 244 -9.39 -0.34 -20.69
N ALA A 245 -10.14 0.71 -21.01
CA ALA A 245 -11.52 0.58 -21.48
C ALA A 245 -11.59 0.06 -22.93
N ASP A 246 -10.55 0.31 -23.72
CA ASP A 246 -10.43 -0.14 -25.11
C ASP A 246 -10.03 -1.63 -25.23
N ARG A 247 -9.72 -2.30 -24.10
CA ARG A 247 -9.48 -3.76 -24.03
C ARG A 247 -10.67 -4.54 -23.53
N ASN A 248 -11.82 -3.89 -23.40
CA ASN A 248 -13.08 -4.45 -22.94
C ASN A 248 -13.98 -4.79 -24.14
N ASP A 249 -13.54 -5.74 -24.97
CA ASP A 249 -14.10 -5.95 -26.32
C ASP A 249 -15.47 -6.67 -26.31
N TYR A 250 -15.75 -7.48 -25.27
CA TYR A 250 -16.93 -8.34 -25.26
C TYR A 250 -17.78 -8.15 -23.99
N PRO A 251 -18.93 -7.45 -24.06
CA PRO A 251 -19.72 -7.06 -22.90
C PRO A 251 -20.48 -8.21 -22.22
N THR A 252 -20.20 -9.46 -22.61
CA THR A 252 -20.86 -10.67 -22.09
C THR A 252 -19.88 -11.72 -21.57
N SER A 253 -18.58 -11.49 -21.72
CA SER A 253 -17.53 -12.38 -21.20
C SER A 253 -16.59 -11.63 -20.27
N LEU A 254 -15.69 -12.38 -19.65
CA LEU A 254 -14.54 -11.79 -18.97
C LEU A 254 -13.36 -11.88 -19.92
N GLU A 255 -12.66 -10.76 -20.10
CA GLU A 255 -11.47 -10.69 -20.93
C GLU A 255 -10.21 -10.82 -20.06
N THR A 256 -9.08 -11.03 -20.74
CA THR A 256 -7.78 -11.14 -20.11
C THR A 256 -6.73 -10.36 -20.88
N LEU A 257 -5.75 -9.83 -20.16
CA LEU A 257 -4.56 -9.20 -20.74
C LEU A 257 -3.30 -9.59 -19.97
N GLU A 258 -2.13 -9.33 -20.54
CA GLU A 258 -0.84 -9.71 -19.96
C GLU A 258 -0.06 -8.49 -19.45
N VAL A 259 0.52 -8.62 -18.26
CA VAL A 259 1.46 -7.65 -17.69
C VAL A 259 2.78 -8.34 -17.36
N THR A 260 3.89 -7.71 -17.73
CA THR A 260 5.22 -8.19 -17.33
C THR A 260 5.66 -7.48 -16.05
N LEU A 261 5.97 -8.27 -15.02
CA LEU A 261 6.60 -7.82 -13.79
C LEU A 261 8.10 -8.09 -13.86
N THR A 262 8.90 -7.10 -13.47
CA THR A 262 10.36 -7.23 -13.39
C THR A 262 10.85 -6.78 -12.03
N THR A 263 11.87 -7.45 -11.50
CA THR A 263 12.45 -7.09 -10.21
C THR A 263 13.82 -6.42 -10.39
N SER A 264 14.21 -5.59 -9.42
CA SER A 264 15.57 -5.03 -9.40
C SER A 264 16.67 -6.08 -9.17
N THR A 265 16.31 -7.31 -8.78
CA THR A 265 17.22 -8.47 -8.69
C THR A 265 17.43 -9.16 -10.05
N GLY A 266 16.72 -8.72 -11.11
CA GLY A 266 16.86 -9.20 -12.48
C GLY A 266 15.90 -10.33 -12.85
N ASP A 267 14.88 -10.59 -12.03
CA ASP A 267 13.86 -11.58 -12.32
C ASP A 267 12.69 -10.97 -13.12
N SER A 268 11.92 -11.83 -13.78
CA SER A 268 10.79 -11.40 -14.62
C SER A 268 9.71 -12.48 -14.66
N LEU A 269 8.44 -12.04 -14.60
CA LEU A 269 7.27 -12.90 -14.69
C LEU A 269 6.18 -12.23 -15.51
N GLU A 270 5.61 -12.95 -16.47
CA GLU A 270 4.40 -12.55 -17.20
C GLU A 270 3.17 -12.99 -16.39
N VAL A 271 2.21 -12.08 -16.21
CA VAL A 271 1.04 -12.25 -15.36
C VAL A 271 -0.21 -11.93 -16.16
N THR A 272 -1.06 -12.95 -16.32
CA THR A 272 -2.39 -12.81 -16.88
C THR A 272 -3.29 -12.10 -15.87
N LEU A 273 -3.81 -10.94 -16.25
CA LEU A 273 -4.87 -10.23 -15.54
C LEU A 273 -6.22 -10.62 -16.16
N THR A 274 -7.25 -10.73 -15.33
CA THR A 274 -8.64 -10.98 -15.75
C THR A 274 -9.50 -9.80 -15.32
N GLU A 275 -10.49 -9.45 -16.12
CA GLU A 275 -11.48 -8.46 -15.73
C GLU A 275 -12.08 -8.71 -14.33
N THR A 276 -12.34 -7.63 -13.60
CA THR A 276 -12.93 -7.66 -12.25
C THR A 276 -14.42 -8.01 -12.26
N GLY A 277 -15.06 -7.81 -13.40
CA GLY A 277 -16.43 -8.20 -13.73
C GLY A 277 -16.61 -8.08 -15.24
N ILE A 278 -17.67 -8.70 -15.78
CA ILE A 278 -18.01 -8.57 -17.20
C ILE A 278 -18.17 -7.08 -17.51
N ASP A 279 -17.56 -6.63 -18.60
CA ASP A 279 -17.73 -5.28 -19.15
C ASP A 279 -17.21 -4.18 -18.21
N THR A 280 -16.10 -4.41 -17.51
CA THR A 280 -15.56 -3.44 -16.55
C THR A 280 -14.42 -2.60 -17.10
N GLY A 281 -13.66 -3.11 -18.07
CA GLY A 281 -12.40 -2.50 -18.52
C GLY A 281 -11.35 -2.39 -17.41
N VAL A 282 -11.52 -3.13 -16.31
CA VAL A 282 -10.60 -3.14 -15.17
C VAL A 282 -10.16 -4.57 -14.92
N PHE A 283 -8.88 -4.82 -15.11
CA PHE A 283 -8.24 -6.13 -15.04
C PHE A 283 -7.37 -6.24 -13.80
N THR A 284 -7.46 -7.36 -13.08
CA THR A 284 -6.58 -7.64 -11.94
C THR A 284 -5.98 -9.03 -12.01
N GLY A 285 -4.86 -9.21 -11.35
CA GLY A 285 -4.17 -10.49 -11.27
C GLY A 285 -3.07 -10.43 -10.22
N GLN A 286 -2.39 -11.55 -10.04
CA GLN A 286 -1.43 -11.72 -8.96
C GLN A 286 -0.24 -12.57 -9.39
N ALA A 287 0.92 -12.23 -8.84
CA ALA A 287 2.15 -13.00 -8.97
C ALA A 287 2.63 -13.48 -7.59
N PRO A 288 2.92 -14.78 -7.41
CA PRO A 288 3.60 -15.23 -6.19
C PRO A 288 5.02 -14.66 -6.16
N SER A 289 5.51 -14.33 -4.96
CA SER A 289 6.90 -13.94 -4.75
C SER A 289 7.62 -14.90 -3.80
N ALA A 290 8.94 -14.89 -3.81
CA ALA A 290 9.79 -15.64 -2.89
C ALA A 290 10.96 -14.80 -2.42
N TYR A 291 11.35 -14.93 -1.16
CA TYR A 291 12.54 -14.25 -0.64
C TYR A 291 13.82 -14.94 -1.15
N ASN A 292 14.44 -14.38 -2.19
CA ASN A 292 15.70 -14.86 -2.74
C ASN A 292 16.40 -13.73 -3.52
N ALA A 293 17.72 -13.59 -3.34
CA ALA A 293 18.51 -12.58 -4.05
C ALA A 293 18.86 -13.00 -5.49
N THR A 294 18.75 -14.30 -5.81
CA THR A 294 19.07 -14.84 -7.14
C THR A 294 17.77 -15.00 -7.94
N ALA A 295 17.69 -14.30 -9.07
CA ALA A 295 16.59 -14.44 -10.02
C ALA A 295 16.52 -15.84 -10.64
N ASN A 296 15.31 -16.31 -10.90
CA ASN A 296 14.99 -17.59 -11.51
C ASN A 296 13.70 -17.46 -12.35
N THR A 297 13.86 -16.93 -13.55
CA THR A 297 12.77 -16.65 -14.51
C THR A 297 12.01 -17.90 -15.01
N ALA A 298 12.29 -19.09 -14.48
CA ALA A 298 11.72 -20.36 -14.92
C ALA A 298 10.80 -21.03 -13.88
N ASP A 299 10.60 -20.44 -12.69
CA ASP A 299 9.82 -21.04 -11.60
C ASP A 299 8.44 -20.42 -11.36
N LEU A 300 8.03 -19.47 -12.20
CA LEU A 300 6.74 -18.77 -12.11
C LEU A 300 6.54 -18.04 -10.76
N MET A 301 7.62 -17.67 -10.08
CA MET A 301 7.59 -16.85 -8.86
C MET A 301 8.60 -15.71 -8.97
N LEU A 302 8.25 -14.53 -8.47
CA LEU A 302 9.18 -13.40 -8.44
C LEU A 302 10.16 -13.53 -7.27
N GLN A 303 11.46 -13.64 -7.54
CA GLN A 303 12.49 -13.60 -6.51
C GLN A 303 12.80 -12.16 -6.11
N VAL A 304 12.50 -11.85 -4.85
CA VAL A 304 12.63 -10.52 -4.27
C VAL A 304 13.40 -10.58 -2.96
N ILE A 305 13.94 -9.44 -2.55
CA ILE A 305 14.51 -9.24 -1.22
C ILE A 305 14.00 -7.94 -0.60
N SER A 306 14.04 -7.81 0.72
CA SER A 306 13.71 -6.54 1.36
C SER A 306 14.61 -5.41 0.84
N GLY A 307 14.00 -4.31 0.42
CA GLY A 307 14.64 -3.16 -0.24
C GLY A 307 14.75 -3.25 -1.76
N SER A 308 14.46 -4.42 -2.37
CA SER A 308 14.33 -4.52 -3.83
C SER A 308 13.05 -3.87 -4.33
N THR A 309 12.99 -3.59 -5.62
CA THR A 309 11.81 -3.02 -6.26
C THR A 309 11.23 -3.96 -7.31
N VAL A 310 9.93 -3.79 -7.58
CA VAL A 310 9.20 -4.46 -8.65
C VAL A 310 8.57 -3.40 -9.54
N ASP A 311 8.79 -3.51 -10.83
CA ASP A 311 8.20 -2.68 -11.87
C ASP A 311 7.18 -3.52 -12.63
N ALA A 312 6.00 -2.96 -12.92
CA ALA A 312 4.97 -3.57 -13.75
C ALA A 312 4.89 -2.81 -15.07
N SER A 313 4.91 -3.54 -16.18
CA SER A 313 4.81 -2.98 -17.54
C SER A 313 3.71 -3.67 -18.33
N TYR A 314 2.84 -2.85 -18.89
CA TYR A 314 1.74 -3.24 -19.77
C TYR A 314 2.03 -2.68 -21.17
N THR A 315 1.86 -3.50 -22.21
CA THR A 315 2.00 -3.04 -23.60
C THR A 315 0.61 -2.91 -24.21
N GLU A 316 0.27 -1.67 -24.53
CA GLU A 316 -0.96 -1.26 -25.18
C GLU A 316 -0.72 -1.19 -26.68
N TYR A 317 -1.70 -1.69 -27.46
CA TYR A 317 -1.62 -1.77 -28.91
C TYR A 317 -2.66 -0.84 -29.51
N THR A 318 -2.23 0.07 -30.37
CA THR A 318 -3.15 0.93 -31.12
C THR A 318 -3.10 0.68 -32.60
N ALA A 319 -4.18 1.00 -33.30
CA ALA A 319 -4.22 1.06 -34.76
C ALA A 319 -3.85 2.47 -35.26
N PRO A 320 -2.97 2.61 -36.28
CA PRO A 320 -2.27 1.58 -37.04
C PRO A 320 -0.96 1.13 -36.36
N ALA A 321 -1.02 0.01 -35.64
CA ALA A 321 0.08 -0.73 -35.01
C ALA A 321 1.14 0.10 -34.25
N VAL A 322 0.75 1.11 -33.48
CA VAL A 322 1.66 1.79 -32.54
C VAL A 322 1.58 1.09 -31.18
N THR A 323 2.73 0.66 -30.66
CA THR A 323 2.81 0.10 -29.30
C THR A 323 3.23 1.16 -28.31
N ALA A 324 2.56 1.17 -27.17
CA ALA A 324 2.91 2.02 -26.05
C ALA A 324 3.12 1.18 -24.80
N THR A 325 4.24 1.41 -24.11
CA THR A 325 4.48 0.77 -22.81
C THR A 325 3.96 1.69 -21.71
N ARG A 326 3.08 1.15 -20.87
CA ARG A 326 2.57 1.77 -19.64
C ARG A 326 3.28 1.14 -18.46
N VAL A 327 3.69 1.95 -17.49
CA VAL A 327 4.41 1.46 -16.29
C VAL A 327 3.72 1.92 -15.02
N ALA A 328 3.62 1.02 -14.05
CA ALA A 328 3.08 1.37 -12.74
C ALA A 328 4.09 2.21 -11.93
N PRO A 329 3.62 2.98 -10.93
CA PRO A 329 4.49 3.47 -9.87
C PRO A 329 5.24 2.30 -9.22
N GLN A 330 6.54 2.49 -8.98
CA GLN A 330 7.41 1.43 -8.51
C GLN A 330 6.97 0.86 -7.13
N LEU A 331 6.94 -0.46 -7.02
CA LEU A 331 6.65 -1.18 -5.77
C LEU A 331 7.95 -1.46 -5.02
N THR A 332 8.01 -1.17 -3.72
CA THR A 332 9.16 -1.52 -2.87
C THR A 332 8.84 -2.71 -1.98
N VAL A 333 9.72 -3.71 -1.97
CA VAL A 333 9.56 -4.90 -1.13
C VAL A 333 10.09 -4.62 0.28
N GLN A 334 9.28 -4.84 1.30
CA GLN A 334 9.61 -4.60 2.70
C GLN A 334 9.98 -5.89 3.42
N ASN A 335 10.52 -5.75 4.64
CA ASN A 335 10.70 -6.89 5.53
C ASN A 335 9.34 -7.25 6.16
N PRO A 336 8.90 -8.52 6.11
CA PRO A 336 7.61 -8.92 6.69
C PRO A 336 7.57 -8.76 8.21
N LEU A 337 8.72 -8.76 8.90
CA LEU A 337 8.78 -8.75 10.35
C LEU A 337 9.16 -7.39 10.93
N THR A 338 8.58 -7.09 12.10
CA THR A 338 9.08 -6.06 13.03
C THR A 338 9.39 -6.70 14.38
N VAL A 339 10.47 -6.25 15.02
CA VAL A 339 10.91 -6.74 16.33
C VAL A 339 10.88 -5.60 17.33
N ALA A 340 10.32 -5.86 18.50
CA ALA A 340 10.35 -4.97 19.66
C ALA A 340 10.87 -5.72 20.89
N LYS A 341 11.47 -4.98 21.82
CA LYS A 341 11.95 -5.56 23.08
C LYS A 341 11.66 -4.63 24.25
N THR A 342 11.16 -5.22 25.34
CA THR A 342 10.87 -4.53 26.60
C THR A 342 11.51 -5.28 27.78
N VAL A 343 11.56 -4.62 28.93
CA VAL A 343 12.06 -5.20 30.18
C VAL A 343 11.14 -4.81 31.34
N SER A 344 10.94 -5.73 32.27
CA SER A 344 10.21 -5.47 33.52
C SER A 344 10.83 -6.25 34.69
N PRO A 345 11.14 -5.59 35.82
CA PRO A 345 11.13 -4.12 36.01
C PRO A 345 12.28 -3.42 35.25
N ALA A 346 12.13 -2.12 34.95
CA ALA A 346 13.17 -1.29 34.33
C ALA A 346 14.26 -0.80 35.33
N THR A 347 14.08 -1.11 36.60
CA THR A 347 15.05 -0.86 37.68
C THR A 347 15.26 -2.13 38.47
N ALA A 348 16.50 -2.42 38.88
CA ALA A 348 16.81 -3.62 39.65
C ALA A 348 17.90 -3.36 40.70
N LEU A 349 17.77 -4.00 41.86
CA LEU A 349 18.89 -4.14 42.80
C LEU A 349 19.93 -5.12 42.20
N PRO A 350 21.24 -4.96 42.50
CA PRO A 350 22.24 -5.95 42.13
C PRO A 350 21.84 -7.38 42.55
N GLY A 351 21.95 -8.34 41.62
CA GLY A 351 21.56 -9.74 41.77
C GLY A 351 20.07 -10.04 41.50
N SER A 352 19.19 -9.04 41.48
CA SER A 352 17.75 -9.26 41.24
C SER A 352 17.46 -9.60 39.78
N ALA A 353 16.44 -10.43 39.54
CA ALA A 353 16.05 -10.79 38.18
C ALA A 353 15.17 -9.73 37.53
N VAL A 354 15.45 -9.43 36.26
CA VAL A 354 14.55 -8.72 35.34
C VAL A 354 14.04 -9.68 34.28
N THR A 355 12.85 -9.43 33.74
CA THR A 355 12.27 -10.20 32.63
C THR A 355 12.35 -9.37 31.36
N TYR A 356 13.05 -9.88 30.35
CA TYR A 356 13.03 -9.34 29.00
C TYR A 356 11.92 -10.03 28.20
N THR A 357 11.17 -9.23 27.43
CA THR A 357 10.16 -9.74 26.49
C THR A 357 10.46 -9.21 25.10
N VAL A 358 10.67 -10.12 24.16
CA VAL A 358 10.84 -9.86 22.73
C VAL A 358 9.51 -10.15 22.04
N THR A 359 9.03 -9.19 21.26
CA THR A 359 7.80 -9.31 20.46
C THR A 359 8.18 -9.28 18.99
N ILE A 360 7.77 -10.30 18.24
CA ILE A 360 7.99 -10.43 16.81
C ILE A 360 6.62 -10.39 16.14
N THR A 361 6.37 -9.37 15.32
CA THR A 361 5.11 -9.20 14.60
C THR A 361 5.35 -9.40 13.11
N ASN A 362 4.52 -10.24 12.50
CA ASN A 362 4.50 -10.47 11.06
C ASN A 362 3.38 -9.64 10.42
N HIS A 363 3.72 -8.81 9.45
CA HIS A 363 2.82 -7.95 8.70
C HIS A 363 2.46 -8.51 7.33
N ALA A 364 3.08 -9.62 6.92
CA ALA A 364 2.79 -10.31 5.67
C ALA A 364 1.65 -11.32 5.85
N GLN A 365 1.04 -11.72 4.73
CA GLN A 365 0.05 -12.79 4.68
C GLN A 365 0.69 -14.17 4.88
N GLY A 366 1.88 -14.37 4.31
CA GLY A 366 2.69 -15.58 4.44
C GLY A 366 3.35 -15.70 5.82
N ALA A 367 3.63 -16.94 6.23
CA ALA A 367 4.35 -17.18 7.48
C ALA A 367 5.86 -16.86 7.33
N ALA A 368 6.43 -16.16 8.32
CA ALA A 368 7.86 -15.98 8.41
C ALA A 368 8.51 -17.15 9.18
N ALA A 369 9.56 -17.75 8.60
CA ALA A 369 10.28 -18.88 9.18
C ALA A 369 11.52 -18.41 9.94
N VAL A 370 11.36 -18.05 11.21
CA VAL A 370 12.47 -17.61 12.08
C VAL A 370 13.33 -18.83 12.46
N THR A 371 14.63 -18.80 12.22
CA THR A 371 15.54 -19.90 12.58
C THR A 371 16.33 -19.61 13.84
N ASP A 372 16.71 -18.35 14.04
CA ASP A 372 17.57 -17.93 15.13
C ASP A 372 17.08 -16.62 15.77
N ILE A 373 17.08 -16.61 17.10
CA ILE A 373 16.92 -15.41 17.92
C ILE A 373 18.17 -15.28 18.78
N VAL A 374 18.93 -14.20 18.60
CA VAL A 374 20.19 -13.95 19.31
C VAL A 374 20.06 -12.70 20.16
N ASP A 375 20.11 -12.89 21.47
CA ASP A 375 20.08 -11.82 22.46
C ASP A 375 21.46 -11.55 23.03
N THR A 376 21.88 -10.30 23.07
CA THR A 376 23.15 -9.90 23.68
C THR A 376 22.88 -9.25 25.03
N LEU A 377 23.15 -10.01 26.10
CA LEU A 377 23.04 -9.49 27.46
C LEU A 377 24.09 -8.40 27.74
N PRO A 378 23.78 -7.40 28.58
CA PRO A 378 24.81 -6.51 29.10
C PRO A 378 25.87 -7.27 29.91
N ALA A 379 27.13 -6.81 29.90
CA ALA A 379 28.29 -7.51 30.49
C ALA A 379 28.21 -7.81 32.02
N SER A 380 27.27 -7.19 32.74
CA SER A 380 27.02 -7.44 34.17
C SER A 380 25.74 -8.24 34.42
N PHE A 381 25.10 -8.74 33.37
CA PHE A 381 23.89 -9.54 33.47
C PHE A 381 24.20 -11.00 33.17
N SER A 382 23.45 -11.91 33.78
CA SER A 382 23.51 -13.34 33.51
C SER A 382 22.12 -13.90 33.28
N TYR A 383 22.00 -14.89 32.40
CA TYR A 383 20.74 -15.58 32.13
C TYR A 383 20.29 -16.41 33.35
N VAL A 384 18.98 -16.43 33.62
CA VAL A 384 18.39 -17.31 34.64
C VAL A 384 17.89 -18.60 33.97
N ALA A 385 18.52 -19.73 34.28
CA ALA A 385 18.16 -21.04 33.69
C ALA A 385 16.68 -21.41 33.92
N GLY A 386 16.06 -22.05 32.93
CA GLY A 386 14.66 -22.45 32.94
C GLY A 386 13.66 -21.29 32.87
N SER A 387 14.11 -20.08 32.53
CA SER A 387 13.23 -18.90 32.51
C SER A 387 12.63 -18.57 31.15
N THR A 388 13.03 -19.28 30.09
CA THR A 388 12.49 -19.07 28.74
C THR A 388 11.02 -19.48 28.67
N ALA A 389 10.18 -18.60 28.11
CA ALA A 389 8.77 -18.87 27.88
C ALA A 389 8.24 -18.15 26.62
N GLY A 390 7.08 -18.59 26.13
CA GLY A 390 6.41 -18.02 24.95
C GLY A 390 6.65 -18.87 23.71
N LEU A 391 7.33 -18.30 22.70
CA LEU A 391 7.62 -18.92 21.41
C LEU A 391 8.30 -20.29 21.55
N THR A 392 9.11 -20.45 22.60
CA THR A 392 9.65 -21.74 23.03
C THR A 392 9.75 -21.77 24.55
N THR A 393 9.98 -22.96 25.10
CA THR A 393 10.30 -23.19 26.53
C THR A 393 11.71 -23.75 26.71
N ASN A 394 12.46 -23.95 25.63
CA ASN A 394 13.83 -24.43 25.70
C ASN A 394 14.76 -23.26 26.09
N ASP A 395 15.72 -23.54 26.96
CA ASP A 395 16.77 -22.59 27.29
C ASP A 395 17.69 -22.31 26.08
N PRO A 396 18.26 -21.10 25.97
CA PRO A 396 19.19 -20.75 24.90
C PRO A 396 20.52 -21.50 25.03
N ALA A 397 21.22 -21.67 23.92
CA ALA A 397 22.66 -21.89 23.95
C ALA A 397 23.35 -20.60 24.42
N ILE A 398 24.26 -20.72 25.39
CA ILE A 398 24.92 -19.57 26.01
C ILE A 398 26.38 -19.51 25.56
N SER A 399 26.73 -18.49 24.79
CA SER A 399 28.10 -18.10 24.46
C SER A 399 28.28 -16.65 24.85
N TYR A 400 28.53 -16.43 26.15
CA TYR A 400 28.45 -15.11 26.76
C TYR A 400 29.22 -14.02 25.97
N PRO A 401 28.62 -12.83 25.73
CA PRO A 401 27.32 -12.35 26.24
C PRO A 401 26.08 -12.76 25.44
N ALA A 402 26.21 -13.61 24.42
CA ALA A 402 25.11 -14.01 23.56
C ALA A 402 24.30 -15.18 24.12
N LEU A 403 22.97 -15.05 24.04
CA LEU A 403 21.97 -16.10 24.23
C LEU A 403 21.35 -16.42 22.87
N THR A 404 21.39 -17.67 22.45
CA THR A 404 20.92 -18.08 21.12
C THR A 404 19.84 -19.15 21.24
N TRP A 405 18.64 -18.84 20.75
CA TRP A 405 17.57 -19.83 20.51
C TRP A 405 17.56 -20.18 19.03
N SER A 406 17.95 -21.40 18.70
CA SER A 406 18.00 -21.91 17.32
C SER A 406 17.04 -23.09 17.14
N THR A 407 16.45 -23.18 15.96
CA THR A 407 15.58 -24.28 15.53
C THR A 407 15.62 -24.44 14.01
N SER A 408 14.97 -25.46 13.46
CA SER A 408 14.78 -25.59 12.01
C SER A 408 13.82 -24.53 11.45
N ALA A 409 12.75 -24.19 12.19
CA ALA A 409 11.92 -23.01 11.98
C ALA A 409 10.93 -22.79 13.14
N TYR A 410 10.79 -21.55 13.59
CA TYR A 410 9.66 -21.03 14.34
C TYR A 410 8.74 -20.29 13.34
N PRO A 411 7.59 -20.87 12.95
CA PRO A 411 6.67 -20.20 12.04
C PRO A 411 5.93 -19.08 12.77
N ILE A 412 6.15 -17.84 12.36
CA ILE A 412 5.33 -16.70 12.77
C ILE A 412 4.26 -16.53 11.69
N LEU A 413 3.03 -16.96 12.00
CA LEU A 413 1.92 -16.94 11.05
C LEU A 413 1.66 -15.52 10.52
N GLY A 414 1.03 -15.44 9.34
CA GLY A 414 0.66 -14.17 8.73
C GLY A 414 -0.20 -13.32 9.64
N TYR A 415 0.01 -12.00 9.59
CA TYR A 415 -0.69 -10.99 10.41
C TYR A 415 -0.73 -11.31 11.91
N SER A 416 0.24 -12.07 12.42
CA SER A 416 0.26 -12.57 13.79
C SER A 416 1.47 -12.06 14.56
N THR A 417 1.40 -12.18 15.88
CA THR A 417 2.48 -11.79 16.78
C THR A 417 2.89 -12.96 17.65
N ALA A 418 4.20 -13.17 17.80
CA ALA A 418 4.79 -14.10 18.76
C ALA A 418 5.63 -13.37 19.79
N THR A 419 5.74 -13.96 20.98
CA THR A 419 6.53 -13.39 22.08
C THR A 419 7.52 -14.42 22.62
N LEU A 420 8.75 -14.01 22.85
CA LEU A 420 9.77 -14.76 23.57
C LEU A 420 10.12 -13.97 24.84
N SER A 421 10.01 -14.60 26.00
CA SER A 421 10.39 -13.97 27.27
C SER A 421 11.43 -14.79 28.00
N PHE A 422 12.31 -14.12 28.72
CA PHE A 422 13.32 -14.75 29.55
C PHE A 422 13.77 -13.84 30.69
N LYS A 423 14.36 -14.41 31.73
CA LYS A 423 14.89 -13.65 32.87
C LYS A 423 16.40 -13.54 32.82
N ALA A 424 16.91 -12.40 33.27
CA ALA A 424 18.32 -12.17 33.52
C ALA A 424 18.53 -11.60 34.92
N SER A 425 19.52 -12.09 35.66
CA SER A 425 19.97 -11.47 36.91
C SER A 425 20.76 -10.21 36.58
N ALA A 426 20.30 -9.07 37.09
CA ALA A 426 20.89 -7.77 36.88
C ALA A 426 21.98 -7.50 37.92
N ALA A 427 23.23 -7.36 37.51
CA ALA A 427 24.29 -6.83 38.38
C ALA A 427 24.89 -5.54 37.80
N GLY A 428 25.75 -4.89 38.58
CA GLY A 428 26.36 -3.62 38.21
C GLY A 428 26.49 -2.68 39.41
N ALA A 429 27.08 -1.52 39.17
CA ALA A 429 27.19 -0.48 40.18
C ALA A 429 25.88 0.32 40.28
N ARG A 430 25.53 0.80 41.48
CA ARG A 430 24.38 1.71 41.66
C ARG A 430 24.48 2.91 40.69
N GLY A 431 23.39 3.20 40.00
CA GLY A 431 23.27 4.29 39.04
C GLY A 431 23.71 3.95 37.61
N SER A 432 24.25 2.75 37.35
CA SER A 432 24.56 2.34 35.97
C SER A 432 23.28 1.99 35.20
N VAL A 433 23.27 2.31 33.90
CA VAL A 433 22.19 1.96 32.97
C VAL A 433 22.73 0.94 31.97
N HIS A 434 22.00 -0.16 31.78
CA HIS A 434 22.39 -1.26 30.92
C HIS A 434 21.31 -1.54 29.89
N THR A 435 21.64 -1.40 28.61
CA THR A 435 20.75 -1.70 27.50
C THR A 435 21.04 -3.08 26.92
N ASN A 436 20.02 -3.69 26.33
CA ASN A 436 20.11 -5.00 25.70
C ASN A 436 19.86 -4.91 24.19
N SER A 437 20.41 -5.85 23.41
CA SER A 437 20.21 -5.91 21.95
C SER A 437 19.70 -7.29 21.54
N ILE A 438 18.85 -7.35 20.51
CA ILE A 438 18.29 -8.59 19.98
C ILE A 438 18.38 -8.60 18.45
N ALA A 439 18.73 -9.74 17.89
CA ALA A 439 18.72 -10.02 16.46
C ALA A 439 17.84 -11.25 16.17
N VAL A 440 17.13 -11.22 15.04
CA VAL A 440 16.24 -12.27 14.58
C VAL A 440 16.57 -12.55 13.11
N SER A 441 16.81 -13.82 12.76
CA SER A 441 17.07 -14.25 11.39
C SER A 441 16.24 -15.48 11.02
N GLY A 442 16.09 -15.71 9.72
CA GLY A 442 15.28 -16.79 9.18
C GLY A 442 15.56 -17.02 7.70
N ASN A 443 14.78 -17.92 7.11
CA ASN A 443 15.03 -18.39 5.75
C ASN A 443 14.35 -17.54 4.66
N ASN A 444 13.27 -16.84 4.99
CA ASN A 444 12.42 -16.15 4.01
C ASN A 444 12.22 -14.66 4.29
N PHE A 445 13.12 -14.05 5.05
CA PHE A 445 13.15 -12.61 5.29
C PHE A 445 14.57 -12.15 5.60
N ALA A 446 14.86 -10.87 5.39
CA ALA A 446 16.16 -10.30 5.73
C ALA A 446 16.36 -10.26 7.26
N PRO A 447 17.55 -10.58 7.80
CA PRO A 447 17.81 -10.50 9.23
C PRO A 447 17.48 -9.12 9.82
N LEU A 448 16.90 -9.11 11.02
CA LEU A 448 16.56 -7.92 11.76
C LEU A 448 17.41 -7.82 13.02
N SER A 449 17.81 -6.61 13.39
CA SER A 449 18.51 -6.35 14.65
C SER A 449 18.08 -5.02 15.24
N ILE A 450 17.75 -5.00 16.53
CA ILE A 450 17.55 -3.79 17.31
C ILE A 450 18.58 -3.74 18.43
N THR A 451 19.28 -2.61 18.54
CA THR A 451 20.39 -2.45 19.48
C THR A 451 20.08 -1.40 20.53
N GLY A 452 20.56 -1.60 21.76
CA GLY A 452 20.48 -0.58 22.80
C GLY A 452 19.06 -0.33 23.34
N VAL A 453 18.19 -1.34 23.33
CA VAL A 453 16.79 -1.27 23.76
C VAL A 453 16.59 -1.84 25.17
N ALA A 454 15.39 -1.61 25.74
CA ALA A 454 14.99 -2.15 27.05
C ALA A 454 16.00 -1.89 28.19
N PRO A 455 16.32 -0.62 28.51
CA PRO A 455 17.31 -0.28 29.51
C PRO A 455 16.88 -0.71 30.92
N VAL A 456 17.86 -1.20 31.69
CA VAL A 456 17.73 -1.47 33.12
C VAL A 456 18.67 -0.57 33.91
N THR A 457 18.14 0.16 34.88
CA THR A 457 18.94 0.98 35.80
C THR A 457 19.19 0.21 37.10
N ILE A 458 20.45 0.10 37.51
CA ILE A 458 20.80 -0.52 38.78
C ILE A 458 20.54 0.47 39.92
N ILE A 459 19.61 0.13 40.81
CA ILE A 459 19.27 0.93 41.98
C ILE A 459 19.93 0.35 43.23
N GLY A 460 20.03 1.14 44.29
CA GLY A 460 20.61 0.68 45.55
C GLY A 460 20.58 1.77 46.62
N PRO A 461 20.64 1.39 47.90
CA PRO A 461 20.74 2.36 48.98
C PRO A 461 22.08 3.09 48.95
N LEU A 462 22.10 4.30 49.50
CA LEU A 462 23.29 5.07 49.79
C LEU A 462 23.00 5.89 51.03
N VAL A 463 23.57 5.49 52.17
CA VAL A 463 23.31 6.13 53.47
C VAL A 463 24.47 7.06 53.83
N THR A 464 24.13 8.29 54.20
CA THR A 464 25.04 9.29 54.78
C THR A 464 24.69 9.50 56.24
N ILE A 465 25.71 9.69 57.07
CA ILE A 465 25.56 9.88 58.52
C ILE A 465 26.31 11.16 58.90
N THR A 466 25.66 12.04 59.66
CA THR A 466 26.30 13.21 60.29
C THR A 466 26.06 13.18 61.79
N LYS A 467 27.04 13.66 62.56
CA LYS A 467 26.96 13.76 64.02
C LYS A 467 27.28 15.18 64.44
N GLU A 468 26.42 15.75 65.27
CA GLU A 468 26.53 17.11 65.81
C GLU A 468 26.34 17.10 67.32
N VAL A 469 26.84 18.13 67.99
CA VAL A 469 26.67 18.36 69.44
C VAL A 469 26.21 19.79 69.66
N ASP A 470 25.34 20.00 70.64
CA ASP A 470 24.81 21.32 70.99
C ASP A 470 25.88 22.28 71.55
N LEU A 471 26.86 21.76 72.30
CA LEU A 471 27.96 22.52 72.90
C LEU A 471 29.32 21.97 72.47
N THR A 472 30.15 22.83 71.88
CA THR A 472 31.54 22.47 71.47
C THR A 472 32.57 22.72 72.59
N THR A 473 32.14 23.39 73.67
CA THR A 473 32.93 23.61 74.90
C THR A 473 32.00 23.47 76.10
N ALA A 474 32.42 22.71 77.11
CA ALA A 474 31.63 22.42 78.30
C ALA A 474 32.53 22.26 79.54
N LEU A 475 31.97 22.54 80.71
CA LEU A 475 32.59 22.35 82.02
C LEU A 475 32.24 20.96 82.60
N PRO A 476 33.02 20.43 83.55
CA PRO A 476 32.61 19.27 84.34
C PRO A 476 31.20 19.44 84.92
N GLY A 477 30.34 18.45 84.70
CA GLY A 477 28.92 18.46 85.10
C GLY A 477 27.95 18.96 84.03
N ASP A 478 28.40 19.58 82.94
CA ASP A 478 27.52 20.00 81.85
C ASP A 478 26.97 18.78 81.08
N THR A 479 25.74 18.90 80.60
CA THR A 479 25.11 17.92 79.71
C THR A 479 25.30 18.32 78.26
N LEU A 480 25.83 17.41 77.44
CA LEU A 480 25.96 17.56 76.00
C LEU A 480 24.87 16.75 75.31
N THR A 481 24.15 17.35 74.37
CA THR A 481 23.16 16.67 73.54
C THR A 481 23.75 16.39 72.16
N TYR A 482 23.88 15.11 71.83
CA TYR A 482 24.32 14.67 70.52
C TYR A 482 23.13 14.42 69.60
N THR A 483 23.28 14.79 68.33
CA THR A 483 22.35 14.48 67.25
C THR A 483 23.07 13.68 66.17
N ILE A 484 22.58 12.48 65.87
CA ILE A 484 22.99 11.68 64.72
C ILE A 484 21.90 11.80 63.67
N THR A 485 22.22 12.36 62.50
CA THR A 485 21.32 12.40 61.33
C THR A 485 21.73 11.33 60.34
N ILE A 486 20.75 10.55 59.88
CA ILE A 486 20.92 9.40 59.00
C ILE A 486 20.01 9.63 57.80
N GLU A 487 20.60 9.75 56.62
CA GLU A 487 19.88 10.07 55.39
C GLU A 487 20.18 9.00 54.34
N ASN A 488 19.15 8.44 53.71
CA ASN A 488 19.31 7.57 52.55
C ASN A 488 19.17 8.40 51.27
N ILE A 489 20.29 8.90 50.77
CA ILE A 489 20.41 9.59 49.47
C ILE A 489 20.46 8.62 48.28
N GLY A 490 20.24 7.32 48.51
CA GLY A 490 20.18 6.28 47.47
C GLY A 490 18.86 6.25 46.71
N THR A 491 18.74 5.26 45.83
CA THR A 491 17.54 5.04 44.99
C THR A 491 16.76 3.79 45.38
N ALA A 492 17.19 3.10 46.43
CA ALA A 492 16.47 1.97 47.00
C ALA A 492 16.50 2.04 48.53
N THR A 493 15.57 1.34 49.17
CA THR A 493 15.49 1.20 50.62
C THR A 493 16.76 0.54 51.17
N ALA A 494 17.34 1.14 52.21
CA ALA A 494 18.39 0.51 52.99
C ALA A 494 17.72 -0.44 53.99
N ALA A 495 17.80 -1.75 53.74
CA ALA A 495 17.12 -2.75 54.57
C ALA A 495 17.54 -2.68 56.04
N PHE A 496 18.83 -2.42 56.29
CA PHE A 496 19.38 -2.42 57.64
C PHE A 496 20.65 -1.56 57.73
N SER A 497 20.76 -0.73 58.77
CA SER A 497 21.95 0.04 59.12
C SER A 497 22.19 -0.02 60.62
N ILE A 498 23.38 -0.42 61.06
CA ILE A 498 23.83 -0.30 62.47
C ILE A 498 24.85 0.82 62.55
N ILE A 499 24.64 1.74 63.49
CA ILE A 499 25.54 2.83 63.79
C ILE A 499 26.02 2.65 65.22
N LEU A 500 27.34 2.53 65.38
CA LEU A 500 27.99 2.45 66.67
C LEU A 500 28.66 3.78 66.96
N ASP A 501 28.29 4.40 68.07
CA ASP A 501 28.82 5.67 68.52
C ASP A 501 29.38 5.54 69.94
N SER A 502 30.66 5.83 70.12
CA SER A 502 31.29 5.82 71.43
C SER A 502 31.18 7.19 72.10
N ALA A 503 30.80 7.20 73.37
CA ALA A 503 30.85 8.43 74.16
C ALA A 503 32.30 8.93 74.22
N PRO A 504 32.56 10.24 74.05
CA PRO A 504 33.90 10.80 74.16
C PRO A 504 34.55 10.48 75.51
N ALA A 505 35.88 10.44 75.54
CA ALA A 505 36.63 10.37 76.80
C ALA A 505 36.22 11.52 77.74
N GLU A 506 36.27 11.27 79.06
CA GLU A 506 35.83 12.21 80.09
C GLU A 506 34.34 12.62 80.01
N THR A 507 33.51 11.82 79.34
CA THR A 507 32.05 11.93 79.41
C THR A 507 31.43 10.61 79.89
N GLU A 508 30.19 10.69 80.37
CA GLU A 508 29.38 9.54 80.77
C GLU A 508 28.00 9.64 80.12
N TYR A 509 27.55 8.55 79.51
CA TYR A 509 26.21 8.49 78.93
C TYR A 509 25.13 8.67 80.01
N LEU A 510 24.14 9.52 79.74
CA LEU A 510 23.01 9.73 80.65
C LEU A 510 21.87 8.79 80.26
N ALA A 511 21.63 7.75 81.05
CA ALA A 511 20.52 6.82 80.83
C ALA A 511 19.15 7.52 80.90
N GLY A 512 18.20 7.06 80.10
CA GLY A 512 16.88 7.64 79.87
C GLY A 512 16.83 8.76 78.84
N THR A 513 17.92 9.06 78.13
CA THR A 513 18.02 10.26 77.27
C THR A 513 17.96 10.00 75.78
N MET A 514 17.87 8.73 75.39
CA MET A 514 17.83 8.37 73.99
C MET A 514 16.48 8.76 73.37
N ARG A 515 16.52 9.35 72.17
CA ARG A 515 15.32 9.76 71.43
C ARG A 515 15.45 9.53 69.94
N ALA A 516 14.33 9.40 69.25
CA ALA A 516 14.25 9.22 67.80
C ALA A 516 13.22 10.17 67.18
N GLY A 517 13.47 10.62 65.96
CA GLY A 517 12.49 11.41 65.22
C GLY A 517 12.81 11.51 63.72
N GLY A 518 11.86 12.06 62.96
CA GLY A 518 12.06 12.34 61.53
C GLY A 518 12.97 13.55 61.28
N ALA A 519 13.15 13.92 60.01
CA ALA A 519 14.01 15.01 59.55
C ALA A 519 13.89 16.33 60.33
N ALA A 520 12.67 16.71 60.73
CA ALA A 520 12.37 17.97 61.41
C ALA A 520 12.46 17.90 62.95
N ALA A 521 12.72 16.72 63.52
CA ALA A 521 12.81 16.56 64.96
C ALA A 521 14.06 17.26 65.53
N ASP A 522 13.91 17.71 66.76
CA ASP A 522 14.97 18.10 67.70
C ASP A 522 14.83 17.25 68.97
N TYR A 523 15.73 17.43 69.94
CA TYR A 523 15.69 16.64 71.18
C TYR A 523 14.36 16.77 71.93
N ALA A 524 13.71 17.93 71.90
CA ALA A 524 12.48 18.16 72.66
C ALA A 524 11.25 17.52 71.99
N SER A 525 11.21 17.51 70.66
CA SER A 525 10.12 16.96 69.84
C SER A 525 10.30 15.49 69.47
N ALA A 526 11.50 14.94 69.64
CA ALA A 526 11.79 13.54 69.38
C ALA A 526 11.17 12.61 70.44
N GLU A 527 10.69 11.47 69.97
CA GLU A 527 10.07 10.43 70.78
C GLU A 527 11.13 9.72 71.64
N PRO A 528 10.91 9.56 72.95
CA PRO A 528 11.81 8.81 73.81
C PRO A 528 11.95 7.35 73.35
N LEU A 529 13.18 6.86 73.41
CA LEU A 529 13.52 5.45 73.28
C LEU A 529 13.75 4.88 74.67
N THR A 530 13.23 3.69 74.95
CA THR A 530 13.50 2.98 76.20
C THR A 530 14.90 2.38 76.15
N ASP A 531 15.86 2.99 76.83
CA ASP A 531 17.29 2.64 76.79
C ASP A 531 17.74 1.80 78.00
N ALA A 532 16.90 0.83 78.43
CA ALA A 532 17.19 -0.04 79.57
C ALA A 532 18.46 -0.88 79.34
N GLU A 533 19.19 -1.14 80.42
CA GLU A 533 20.54 -1.72 80.45
C GLU A 533 20.65 -3.13 79.79
N ASP A 534 19.54 -3.82 79.48
CA ASP A 534 19.53 -5.25 79.13
C ASP A 534 18.85 -5.67 77.80
N GLY A 535 18.37 -4.77 76.92
CA GLY A 535 17.72 -5.20 75.65
C GLY A 535 17.79 -4.19 74.49
N TYR A 536 17.69 -4.67 73.24
CA TYR A 536 17.34 -3.82 72.10
C TYR A 536 15.84 -3.54 72.17
N GLU A 537 15.43 -2.26 72.13
CA GLU A 537 14.02 -1.87 72.21
C GLU A 537 13.60 -1.14 70.93
N ALA A 538 12.50 -1.60 70.31
CA ALA A 538 12.08 -1.17 68.98
C ALA A 538 10.95 -0.12 69.02
N LEU A 539 11.12 1.01 68.32
CA LEU A 539 10.00 1.86 67.93
C LEU A 539 9.29 1.27 66.71
N THR A 540 7.97 1.10 66.80
CA THR A 540 7.08 0.66 65.70
C THR A 540 6.22 1.80 65.12
N LEU A 541 6.51 3.06 65.45
CA LEU A 541 5.72 4.20 64.99
C LEU A 541 6.60 5.23 64.29
N ILE A 542 6.11 5.68 63.12
CA ILE A 542 6.80 6.38 62.02
C ILE A 542 7.45 5.31 61.11
N PRO A 543 7.31 5.34 59.76
CA PRO A 543 7.21 4.12 58.93
C PRO A 543 8.49 3.26 58.81
N GLU A 544 9.48 3.43 59.69
CA GLU A 544 10.77 2.78 59.70
C GLU A 544 11.17 2.43 61.15
N PRO A 545 11.42 1.15 61.50
CA PRO A 545 11.85 0.79 62.84
C PRO A 545 13.22 1.38 63.16
N LEU A 546 13.28 2.24 64.18
CA LEU A 546 14.52 2.69 64.80
C LEU A 546 14.62 2.04 66.18
N THR A 547 15.69 1.31 66.44
CA THR A 547 15.95 0.68 67.75
C THR A 547 17.32 1.15 68.22
N ALA A 548 17.52 1.33 69.51
CA ALA A 548 18.83 1.74 69.99
C ALA A 548 19.08 1.27 71.43
N LYS A 549 20.36 1.05 71.75
CA LYS A 549 20.81 0.57 73.06
C LYS A 549 22.02 1.37 73.51
N ALA A 550 22.13 1.61 74.81
CA ALA A 550 23.32 2.16 75.42
C ALA A 550 23.92 1.19 76.45
N THR A 551 25.24 1.04 76.42
CA THR A 551 26.05 0.44 77.50
C THR A 551 27.04 1.50 77.99
N ALA A 552 27.63 1.37 79.18
CA ALA A 552 28.62 2.32 79.71
C ALA A 552 29.72 2.66 78.65
N GLY A 553 29.55 3.81 77.97
CA GLY A 553 30.49 4.33 76.96
C GLY A 553 30.13 4.12 75.48
N GLN A 554 29.02 3.46 75.12
CA GLN A 554 28.65 3.22 73.71
C GLN A 554 27.13 3.29 73.48
N VAL A 555 26.73 4.00 72.42
CA VAL A 555 25.39 4.09 71.87
C VAL A 555 25.35 3.31 70.55
N GLU A 556 24.36 2.43 70.40
CA GLU A 556 24.07 1.72 69.16
C GLU A 556 22.73 2.17 68.63
N VAL A 557 22.68 2.65 67.37
CA VAL A 557 21.46 3.03 66.66
C VAL A 557 21.26 2.10 65.48
N VAL A 558 20.13 1.41 65.45
CA VAL A 558 19.72 0.49 64.39
C VAL A 558 18.59 1.14 63.61
N VAL A 559 18.75 1.25 62.30
CA VAL A 559 17.70 1.72 61.38
C VAL A 559 17.34 0.59 60.45
N GLU A 560 16.08 0.19 60.47
CA GLU A 560 15.54 -0.83 59.57
C GLU A 560 14.71 -0.18 58.47
N ASN A 561 14.84 -0.67 57.24
CA ASN A 561 14.03 -0.28 56.09
C ASN A 561 13.98 1.24 55.80
N LEU A 562 15.11 1.94 55.93
CA LEU A 562 15.24 3.37 55.61
C LEU A 562 14.96 3.61 54.12
N ALA A 563 13.80 4.16 53.79
CA ALA A 563 13.36 4.38 52.42
C ALA A 563 14.25 5.40 51.69
N ALA A 564 14.28 5.32 50.36
CA ALA A 564 15.03 6.29 49.54
C ALA A 564 14.48 7.71 49.75
N GLY A 565 15.36 8.66 50.02
CA GLY A 565 15.02 10.06 50.33
C GLY A 565 14.57 10.30 51.78
N SER A 566 14.52 9.27 52.64
CA SER A 566 14.19 9.43 54.06
C SER A 566 15.38 9.96 54.86
N VAL A 567 15.05 10.77 55.87
CA VAL A 567 15.98 11.25 56.91
C VAL A 567 15.39 10.90 58.27
N VAL A 568 16.18 10.23 59.10
CA VAL A 568 15.87 9.97 60.51
C VAL A 568 16.97 10.55 61.40
N LYS A 569 16.59 10.94 62.61
CA LYS A 569 17.51 11.47 63.61
C LYS A 569 17.43 10.64 64.88
N SER A 570 18.58 10.37 65.47
CA SER A 570 18.71 9.86 66.82
C SER A 570 19.39 10.90 67.70
N PHE A 571 18.95 11.00 68.95
CA PHE A 571 19.50 11.91 69.92
C PHE A 571 19.85 11.17 71.20
N PHE A 572 20.88 11.63 71.89
CA PHE A 572 21.23 11.15 73.22
C PHE A 572 22.03 12.21 73.99
N GLN A 573 22.10 12.06 75.30
CA GLN A 573 22.85 12.98 76.16
C GLN A 573 23.99 12.29 76.89
N VAL A 574 25.06 13.03 77.11
CA VAL A 574 26.18 12.64 77.99
C VAL A 574 26.47 13.76 78.99
N VAL A 575 27.04 13.43 80.14
CA VAL A 575 27.52 14.39 81.13
C VAL A 575 29.05 14.43 81.14
N VAL A 576 29.65 15.62 81.23
CA VAL A 576 31.11 15.78 81.36
C VAL A 576 31.54 15.42 82.79
N LYS A 577 32.60 14.61 82.94
CA LYS A 577 33.12 14.13 84.23
C LYS A 577 33.90 15.18 85.01
#